data_AF-A0A2D9S8A3-F1
#
_entry.id   AF-A0A2D9S8A3-F1
#
_cell.length_a   1.000
_cell.length_b   1.000
_cell.length_c   1.000
_cell.angle_alpha   90.00
_cell.angle_beta   90.00
_cell.angle_gamma   90.00
#
_symmetry.space_group_name_H-M   'P 1'
#
loop_
_entity.id
_entity.type
_entity.pdbx_description
1 polymer ?
#
loop_
_entity_poly.entity_id
_entity_poly.type
_entity_poly.pdbx_seq_one_letter_code
_entity_poly.pdbx_strand_id
1 'polypeptide(L)' 'MVNLREKILRAQINYYQGLICKHQQNVEIYLNQPVGIGEHPDVMGAIDQEINSIAQNHEKIDIINHYFLNA' A
#
# COMPACT_ATOMS: atom_id res chain seq x y z
N MET A 1 -10.61 -8.81 29.43
CA MET A 1 -10.03 -7.49 29.10
C MET A 1 -9.65 -7.51 27.63
N VAL A 2 -10.07 -6.53 26.83
CA VAL A 2 -9.72 -6.47 25.40
C VAL A 2 -8.23 -6.15 25.28
N ASN A 3 -7.46 -6.97 24.55
CA ASN A 3 -6.07 -6.64 24.24
C ASN A 3 -6.04 -5.54 23.17
N LEU A 4 -6.10 -4.29 23.63
CA LEU A 4 -6.20 -3.12 22.77
C LEU A 4 -4.91 -2.91 21.95
N ARG A 5 -3.74 -3.23 22.52
CA ARG A 5 -2.44 -3.16 21.84
C ARG A 5 -2.44 -4.02 20.58
N GLU A 6 -2.77 -5.30 20.71
CA GLU A 6 -2.78 -6.21 19.56
C GLU A 6 -3.83 -5.80 18.52
N LYS A 7 -5.02 -5.36 18.96
CA LYS A 7 -6.06 -4.87 18.04
C LYS A 7 -5.61 -3.66 17.23
N ILE A 8 -4.94 -2.70 17.86
CA ILE A 8 -4.41 -1.51 17.17
C ILE A 8 -3.36 -1.91 16.14
N LEU A 9 -2.39 -2.77 16.52
CA LEU A 9 -1.33 -3.19 15.61
C LEU A 9 -1.88 -3.97 14.40
N ARG A 10 -2.83 -4.89 14.63
CA ARG A 10 -3.51 -5.61 13.55
C ARG A 10 -4.35 -4.68 12.66
N ALA A 11 -5.06 -3.72 13.24
CA ALA A 11 -5.82 -2.73 12.47
C ALA A 11 -4.89 -1.88 11.59
N GLN A 12 -3.71 -1.52 12.10
CA GLN A 12 -2.71 -0.77 11.35
C GLN A 12 -2.13 -1.58 10.17
N ILE A 13 -1.86 -2.87 10.37
CA ILE A 13 -1.47 -3.78 9.27
C ILE A 13 -2.57 -3.84 8.20
N ASN A 14 -3.82 -4.05 8.61
CA ASN A 14 -4.95 -4.11 7.68
C ASN A 14 -5.13 -2.81 6.89
N TYR A 15 -4.90 -1.66 7.52
CA TYR A 15 -4.94 -0.36 6.86
C TYR A 15 -3.87 -0.25 5.76
N TYR A 16 -2.62 -0.60 6.08
CA TYR A 16 -1.53 -0.58 5.10
C TYR A 16 -1.72 -1.60 3.98
N GLN A 17 -2.27 -2.78 4.28
CA GLN A 17 -2.67 -3.76 3.26
C GLN A 17 -3.74 -3.19 2.32
N GLY A 18 -4.74 -2.49 2.86
CA GLY A 18 -5.74 -1.78 2.05
C GLY A 18 -5.12 -0.73 1.13
N LEU A 19 -4.13 0.02 1.61
CA LEU A 19 -3.38 0.97 0.79
C LEU A 19 -2.58 0.26 -0.31
N ILE A 20 -1.88 -0.84 0.01
CA ILE A 20 -1.15 -1.64 -0.98
C ILE A 20 -2.11 -2.11 -2.07
N CYS A 21 -3.27 -2.68 -1.71
CA CYS A 21 -4.28 -3.10 -2.67
C CYS A 21 -4.71 -1.94 -3.58
N LYS A 22 -4.99 -0.76 -3.01
CA LYS A 22 -5.35 0.43 -3.79
C LYS A 22 -4.27 0.80 -4.81
N HIS A 23 -3.02 0.90 -4.36
CA HIS A 23 -1.88 1.26 -5.22
C HIS A 23 -1.62 0.20 -6.30
N GLN A 24 -1.78 -1.09 -5.98
CA GLN A 24 -1.71 -2.18 -6.96
C GLN A 24 -2.80 -2.04 -8.03
N GLN A 25 -4.05 -1.73 -7.65
CA GLN A 25 -5.13 -1.51 -8.61
C GLN A 25 -4.84 -0.30 -9.52
N ASN A 26 -4.26 0.78 -8.99
CA ASN A 26 -3.85 1.92 -9.81
C ASN A 26 -2.81 1.52 -10.86
N VAL A 27 -1.81 0.71 -10.49
CA VAL A 27 -0.81 0.17 -11.45
C VAL A 27 -1.49 -0.68 -12.53
N GLU A 28 -2.37 -1.60 -12.15
CA GLU A 28 -3.12 -2.43 -13.11
C GLU A 28 -3.97 -1.59 -14.07
N ILE A 29 -4.59 -0.53 -13.57
CA ILE A 29 -5.36 0.40 -14.38
C ILE A 29 -4.45 1.11 -15.39
N TYR A 30 -3.28 1.64 -14.97
CA TYR A 30 -2.33 2.27 -15.90
C TYR A 30 -1.79 1.30 -16.96
N LEU A 31 -1.57 0.03 -16.60
CA LEU A 31 -1.07 -1.00 -17.52
C LEU A 31 -2.13 -1.45 -18.54
N ASN A 32 -3.40 -1.56 -18.14
CA ASN A 32 -4.46 -2.15 -18.97
C ASN A 32 -5.36 -1.11 -19.65
N GLN A 33 -5.50 0.09 -19.07
CA GLN A 33 -6.42 1.14 -19.53
C GLN A 33 -5.75 2.53 -19.47
N PRO A 34 -4.63 2.75 -20.17
CA PRO A 34 -3.92 4.03 -20.14
C PRO A 34 -4.72 5.18 -20.78
N VAL A 35 -5.76 4.86 -21.56
CA VAL A 35 -6.55 5.85 -22.31
C VAL A 35 -7.71 6.36 -21.44
N GLY A 36 -7.67 7.64 -21.05
CA GLY A 36 -8.82 8.34 -20.44
C GLY A 36 -8.68 8.77 -18.98
N ILE A 37 -7.57 8.47 -18.29
CA ILE A 37 -7.34 8.84 -16.87
C ILE A 37 -6.78 10.27 -16.73
N GLY A 38 -7.00 11.08 -17.77
CA GLY A 38 -6.42 12.40 -17.91
C GLY A 38 -5.12 12.30 -18.68
N GLU A 39 -4.84 13.35 -19.43
CA GLU A 39 -3.69 13.50 -20.29
C GLU A 39 -2.42 13.66 -19.45
N HIS A 40 -2.04 12.62 -18.70
CA HIS A 40 -0.79 12.59 -17.96
C HIS A 40 0.29 12.11 -18.91
N PRO A 41 1.21 12.98 -19.37
CA PRO A 41 2.22 12.63 -20.38
C PRO A 41 3.22 11.59 -19.88
N ASP A 42 3.24 11.29 -18.58
CA ASP A 42 4.19 10.39 -17.93
C ASP A 42 3.50 9.28 -17.13
N VAL A 43 3.01 8.26 -17.85
CA VAL A 43 2.43 7.05 -17.26
C VAL A 43 3.47 6.27 -16.45
N MET A 44 4.74 6.29 -16.88
CA MET A 44 5.81 5.56 -16.19
C MET A 44 6.14 6.21 -14.84
N GLY A 45 6.21 7.53 -14.77
CA GLY A 45 6.37 8.27 -13.52
C GLY A 45 5.19 8.05 -12.57
N ALA A 46 3.95 7.96 -13.09
CA ALA A 46 2.80 7.62 -12.27
C ALA A 46 2.90 6.20 -11.68
N ILE A 47 3.27 5.20 -12.50
CA ILE A 47 3.49 3.83 -12.03
C ILE A 47 4.59 3.78 -10.95
N ASP A 48 5.70 4.51 -11.14
CA ASP A 48 6.79 4.57 -10.16
C ASP A 48 6.32 5.12 -8.81
N GLN A 49 5.51 6.19 -8.80
CA GLN A 49 4.91 6.74 -7.58
C GLN A 49 4.00 5.75 -6.86
N GLU A 50 3.20 4.98 -7.60
CA GLU A 50 2.35 3.93 -7.03
C GLU A 50 3.19 2.79 -6.44
N ILE A 51 4.24 2.35 -7.13
CA ILE A 51 5.18 1.33 -6.62
C ILE A 51 5.91 1.81 -5.36
N ASN A 52 6.39 3.06 -5.35
CA ASN A 52 7.01 3.65 -4.16
C ASN A 52 6.04 3.68 -2.97
N SER A 53 4.76 3.94 -3.22
CA SER A 53 3.74 3.89 -2.18
C SER A 53 3.51 2.46 -1.68
N ILE A 54 3.54 1.45 -2.55
CA ILE A 54 3.49 0.04 -2.14
C ILE A 54 4.69 -0.29 -1.24
N ALA A 55 5.90 0.06 -1.66
CA ALA A 55 7.13 -0.21 -0.91
C ALA A 55 7.09 0.40 0.50
N GLN A 56 6.70 1.68 0.62
CA GLN A 56 6.57 2.35 1.92
C GLN A 56 5.53 1.70 2.84
N ASN A 57 4.39 1.25 2.29
CA ASN A 57 3.37 0.58 3.09
C ASN A 57 3.78 -0.83 3.50
N HIS A 58 4.51 -1.54 2.64
CA HIS A 58 5.08 -2.85 2.94
C HIS A 58 6.09 -2.75 4.09
N GLU A 59 7.03 -1.80 4.01
CA GLU A 59 8.03 -1.58 5.06
C GLU A 59 7.38 -1.27 6.41
N LYS A 60 6.29 -0.47 6.44
CA LYS A 60 5.55 -0.20 7.68
C LYS A 60 4.93 -1.46 8.28
N ILE A 61 4.44 -2.40 7.45
CA ILE A 61 3.94 -3.69 7.93
C ILE A 61 5.09 -4.51 8.52
N ASP A 62 6.23 -4.56 7.84
CA ASP A 62 7.41 -5.30 8.31
C ASP A 62 7.94 -4.76 9.64
N ILE A 63 8.02 -3.44 9.79
CA ILE A 63 8.37 -2.77 11.04
C ILE A 63 7.40 -3.18 12.16
N ILE A 64 6.09 -3.20 11.88
CA ILE A 64 5.09 -3.61 12.88
C ILE A 64 5.29 -5.08 13.28
N ASN A 65 5.47 -5.97 12.30
CA ASN A 65 5.68 -7.39 12.54
C ASN A 65 6.96 -7.63 13.34
N HIS A 66 8.07 -7.06 12.90
CA HIS A 66 9.40 -7.27 13.46
C HIS A 66 9.54 -6.70 14.88
N TYR A 67 9.15 -5.44 15.09
CA TYR A 67 9.42 -4.77 16.37
C TYR A 67 8.29 -4.89 17.40
N PHE A 68 7.06 -5.18 16.97
CA PHE A 68 5.89 -5.09 17.86
C PHE A 68 5.10 -6.39 18.00
N LEU A 69 5.19 -7.30 17.03
CA LEU A 69 4.52 -8.60 17.07
C LEU A 69 5.48 -9.79 17.20
N ASN A 70 6.79 -9.59 17.04
CA ASN A 70 7.81 -10.66 16.97
C ASN A 70 7.38 -11.80 16.04
N ALA A 71 6.73 -11.44 14.93
CA ALA A 71 6.18 -12.35 13.94
C ALA A 71 7.14 -12.50 12.76
#